data_AF-A0A842HAL4-F1
#
_entry.id   AF-A0A842HAL4-F1
#
_cell.length_a   1.000
_cell.length_b   1.000
_cell.length_c   1.000
_cell.angle_alpha   90.00
_cell.angle_beta   90.00
_cell.angle_gamma   90.00
#
_symmetry.space_group_name_H-M   'P 1'
#
loop_
_entity.id
_entity.type
_entity.pdbx_description
1 polymer ?
#
loop_
_entity_poly.entity_id
_entity_poly.type
_entity_poly.pdbx_seq_one_letter_code
_entity_poly.pdbx_strand_id
1 'polypeptide(L)'
;MKEAQTDNAIAESGTAALQADAPLRQLRETARFTAQQHVVSPLTLAREAAQRWRDRQSEYTPPHATDYTTGWVIVHHGAGAGWTRSLDHRPCAWVPGCLAVPADGGPVYIAVGGNDQDGAQRWEILP
;
A
#
# COMPACT_ATOMS: atom_id res chain seq x y z
N MET A 1 -38.25 78.27 21.81
CA MET A 1 -37.05 77.46 21.53
C MET A 1 -37.22 76.18 22.34
N LYS A 2 -37.88 75.12 21.84
CA LYS A 2 -37.37 74.09 20.90
C LYS A 2 -35.92 73.71 21.20
N GLU A 3 -35.51 72.48 21.47
CA GLU A 3 -36.14 71.17 21.63
C GLU A 3 -35.07 70.29 22.31
N ALA A 4 -35.47 69.32 23.13
CA ALA A 4 -34.59 68.32 23.73
C ALA A 4 -34.24 67.23 22.71
N GLN A 5 -33.00 66.75 22.71
CA GLN A 5 -32.50 65.69 21.82
C GLN A 5 -31.24 65.09 22.47
N THR A 6 -30.97 63.79 22.60
CA THR A 6 -31.69 62.51 22.53
C THR A 6 -30.69 61.52 23.15
N ASP A 7 -31.13 60.66 24.06
CA ASP A 7 -30.41 59.45 24.47
C ASP A 7 -30.17 58.55 23.25
N ASN A 8 -28.96 58.02 23.06
CA ASN A 8 -28.85 56.61 22.71
C ASN A 8 -27.48 56.02 23.06
N ALA A 9 -27.55 54.86 23.70
CA ALA A 9 -26.45 53.96 24.00
C ALA A 9 -25.86 53.35 22.72
N ILE A 10 -24.64 52.82 22.83
CA ILE A 10 -24.26 51.42 22.54
C ILE A 10 -22.77 51.28 22.89
N ALA A 11 -22.50 50.38 23.83
CA ALA A 11 -21.19 49.80 24.07
C ALA A 11 -20.84 48.83 22.93
N GLU A 12 -19.55 48.64 22.64
CA GLU A 12 -18.89 47.32 22.59
C GLU A 12 -17.55 47.36 21.83
N SER A 13 -16.50 47.03 22.57
CA SER A 13 -15.40 46.12 22.24
C SER A 13 -15.02 45.91 20.77
N GLY A 14 -13.84 46.43 20.40
CA GLY A 14 -13.09 46.05 19.21
C GLY A 14 -11.81 45.28 19.56
N THR A 15 -11.92 44.12 20.21
CA THR A 15 -10.83 43.14 20.29
C THR A 15 -11.04 42.10 19.19
N ALA A 16 -10.45 42.30 18.00
CA ALA A 16 -10.41 41.26 16.97
C ALA A 16 -9.34 41.54 15.90
N ALA A 17 -8.08 41.73 16.30
CA ALA A 17 -6.96 41.57 15.39
C ALA A 17 -6.44 40.11 15.47
N LEU A 18 -7.25 39.14 15.04
CA LEU A 18 -6.78 37.75 14.95
C LEU A 18 -7.64 36.90 14.00
N GLN A 19 -7.76 37.28 12.72
CA GLN A 19 -8.55 36.48 11.77
C GLN A 19 -8.06 36.54 10.32
N ALA A 20 -6.73 36.54 10.11
CA ALA A 20 -6.14 36.43 8.77
C ALA A 20 -5.35 35.12 8.52
N ASP A 21 -5.31 34.19 9.47
CA ASP A 21 -4.46 32.97 9.39
C ASP A 21 -5.24 31.67 9.09
N ALA A 22 -6.58 31.69 9.19
CA ALA A 22 -7.43 30.51 9.05
C ALA A 22 -7.35 29.77 7.69
N PRO A 23 -7.33 30.43 6.51
CA PRO A 23 -7.40 29.71 5.24
C PRO A 23 -6.11 28.96 4.90
N LEU A 24 -4.94 29.43 5.38
CA LEU A 24 -3.66 28.78 5.12
C LEU A 24 -3.44 27.55 6.00
N ARG A 25 -4.02 27.52 7.21
CA ARG A 25 -3.97 26.33 8.07
C ARG A 25 -4.82 25.19 7.52
N GLN A 26 -6.06 25.48 7.08
CA GLN A 26 -6.93 24.48 6.46
C GLN A 26 -6.33 23.92 5.16
N LEU A 27 -5.70 24.74 4.32
CA LEU A 27 -5.01 24.27 3.11
C LEU A 27 -3.78 23.39 3.44
N ARG A 28 -3.03 23.72 4.50
CA ARG A 28 -1.90 22.91 4.97
C ARG A 28 -2.35 21.59 5.59
N GLU A 29 -3.47 21.57 6.30
CA GLU A 29 -4.05 20.35 6.89
C GLU A 29 -4.64 19.44 5.81
N THR A 30 -5.30 20.02 4.80
CA THR A 30 -5.81 19.25 3.66
C THR A 30 -4.65 18.67 2.84
N ALA A 31 -3.59 19.45 2.58
CA ALA A 31 -2.40 18.94 1.88
C ALA A 31 -1.65 17.85 2.67
N ARG A 32 -1.60 17.95 4.01
CA ARG A 32 -1.03 16.90 4.87
C ARG A 32 -1.88 15.63 4.90
N PHE A 33 -3.20 15.78 4.83
CA PHE A 33 -4.14 14.66 4.78
C PHE A 33 -4.09 13.94 3.41
N THR A 34 -3.96 14.68 2.31
CA THR A 34 -3.80 14.10 0.96
C THR A 34 -2.41 13.48 0.76
N ALA A 35 -1.36 14.01 1.37
CA ALA A 35 -0.01 13.41 1.33
C ALA A 35 0.12 12.12 2.15
N GLN A 36 -0.83 11.83 3.05
CA GLN A 36 -0.93 10.58 3.81
C GLN A 36 -1.81 9.53 3.13
N GLN A 37 -2.28 9.78 1.89
CA GLN A 37 -3.05 8.79 1.14
C GLN A 37 -2.17 7.62 0.71
N HIS A 38 -2.22 6.54 1.51
CA HIS A 38 -2.10 5.13 1.10
C HIS A 38 -1.09 4.84 -0.01
N VAL A 39 0.20 5.08 0.25
CA VAL A 39 1.26 4.32 -0.42
C VAL A 39 1.25 2.93 0.19
N VAL A 40 0.36 2.06 -0.32
CA VAL A 40 0.38 0.64 0.04
C VAL A 40 1.77 0.11 -0.35
N SER A 41 2.51 -0.41 0.63
CA SER A 41 3.89 -0.83 0.37
C SER A 41 3.92 -1.92 -0.72
N PRO A 42 4.97 -1.99 -1.56
CA PRO A 42 5.11 -3.07 -2.54
C PRO A 42 4.98 -4.47 -1.91
N LEU A 43 5.42 -4.63 -0.66
CA LEU A 43 5.25 -5.85 0.12
C LEU A 43 3.78 -6.17 0.40
N THR A 44 3.00 -5.18 0.80
CA THR A 44 1.56 -5.33 1.05
C THR A 44 0.83 -5.72 -0.23
N LEU A 45 1.13 -5.06 -1.36
CA LEU A 45 0.56 -5.41 -2.67
C LEU A 45 0.93 -6.84 -3.08
N ALA A 46 2.17 -7.27 -2.84
CA ALA A 46 2.59 -8.63 -3.14
C ALA A 46 1.84 -9.66 -2.30
N ARG A 47 1.64 -9.39 -1.01
CA ARG A 47 0.87 -10.28 -0.12
C ARG A 47 -0.60 -10.38 -0.54
N GLU A 48 -1.23 -9.26 -0.87
CA GLU A 48 -2.61 -9.23 -1.38
C GLU A 48 -2.74 -9.98 -2.72
N ALA A 49 -1.77 -9.81 -3.63
CA ALA A 49 -1.74 -10.54 -4.89
C ALA A 49 -1.58 -12.05 -4.68
N ALA A 50 -0.69 -12.45 -3.75
CA ALA A 50 -0.49 -13.84 -3.40
C ALA A 50 -1.74 -14.47 -2.78
N GLN A 51 -2.45 -13.74 -1.91
CA GLN A 51 -3.70 -14.21 -1.32
C GLN A 51 -4.78 -14.42 -2.37
N ARG A 52 -5.01 -13.43 -3.24
CA ARG A 52 -5.97 -13.56 -4.36
C ARG A 52 -5.65 -14.75 -5.27
N TRP A 53 -4.38 -15.05 -5.47
CA TRP A 53 -3.97 -16.23 -6.24
C TRP A 53 -4.39 -17.53 -5.54
N ARG A 54 -4.15 -17.66 -4.23
CA ARG A 54 -4.55 -18.84 -3.45
C ARG A 54 -6.06 -19.02 -3.42
N ASP A 55 -6.81 -17.94 -3.19
CA ASP A 55 -8.28 -17.96 -3.15
C ASP A 55 -8.85 -18.51 -4.47
N ARG A 56 -8.28 -18.09 -5.61
CA ARG A 56 -8.68 -18.58 -6.94
C ARG A 56 -8.38 -20.06 -7.15
N GLN A 57 -7.25 -20.57 -6.65
CA GLN A 57 -6.92 -21.99 -6.82
C GLN A 57 -7.83 -22.90 -5.98
N SER A 58 -8.28 -22.42 -4.80
CA SER A 58 -9.19 -23.17 -3.94
C SER A 58 -10.53 -23.47 -4.63
N GLU A 59 -10.95 -22.68 -5.62
CA GLU A 59 -12.19 -22.87 -6.37
C GLU A 59 -12.10 -24.04 -7.37
N TYR A 60 -10.88 -24.42 -7.79
CA TYR A 60 -10.65 -25.37 -8.87
C TYR A 60 -9.81 -26.59 -8.44
N THR A 61 -9.96 -27.07 -7.20
CA THR A 61 -9.11 -28.11 -6.61
C THR A 61 -9.70 -29.52 -6.84
N PRO A 62 -9.30 -30.29 -7.89
CA PRO A 62 -9.68 -31.70 -8.05
C PRO A 62 -9.07 -32.59 -6.95
N PRO A 63 -9.51 -33.85 -6.77
CA PRO A 63 -9.10 -34.73 -5.67
C PRO A 63 -7.60 -35.11 -5.58
N HIS A 64 -6.75 -34.61 -6.48
CA HIS A 64 -5.28 -34.73 -6.43
C HIS A 64 -4.57 -33.38 -6.53
N ALA A 65 -5.29 -32.31 -6.28
CA ALA A 65 -4.75 -30.96 -6.38
C ALA A 65 -3.65 -30.75 -5.34
N THR A 66 -2.61 -30.08 -5.79
CA THR A 66 -1.51 -29.63 -4.96
C THR A 66 -2.04 -28.75 -3.83
N ASP A 67 -1.57 -29.01 -2.61
CA ASP A 67 -1.91 -28.19 -1.46
C ASP A 67 -1.20 -26.83 -1.56
N TYR A 68 -1.96 -25.81 -1.97
CA TYR A 68 -1.49 -24.44 -2.11
C TYR A 68 -1.49 -23.65 -0.80
N THR A 69 -1.88 -24.27 0.33
CA THR A 69 -1.84 -23.64 1.66
C THR A 69 -0.42 -23.52 2.21
N THR A 70 0.56 -24.19 1.58
CA THR A 70 1.98 -24.13 1.93
C THR A 70 2.80 -23.51 0.80
N GLY A 71 4.13 -23.42 0.97
CA GLY A 71 5.04 -22.93 -0.07
C GLY A 71 4.92 -21.44 -0.37
N TRP A 72 5.45 -21.04 -1.53
CA TRP A 72 5.55 -19.66 -1.98
C TRP A 72 4.71 -19.42 -3.21
N VAL A 73 3.91 -18.34 -3.18
CA VAL A 73 3.29 -17.80 -4.38
C VAL A 73 4.25 -16.79 -4.99
N ILE A 74 4.49 -16.93 -6.29
CA ILE A 74 5.31 -16.01 -7.05
C ILE A 74 4.42 -14.89 -7.61
N VAL A 75 4.82 -13.65 -7.37
CA VAL A 75 4.15 -12.43 -7.80
C VAL A 75 5.04 -11.68 -8.78
N HIS A 76 4.50 -11.33 -9.94
CA HIS A 76 5.19 -10.55 -10.97
C HIS A 76 4.32 -9.35 -11.35
N HIS A 77 4.88 -8.14 -11.29
CA HIS A 77 4.16 -6.88 -11.52
C HIS A 77 2.81 -6.78 -10.79
N GLY A 78 2.75 -7.23 -9.53
CA GLY A 78 1.55 -7.13 -8.68
C GLY A 78 0.46 -8.18 -8.95
N ALA A 79 0.73 -9.20 -9.77
CA ALA A 79 -0.18 -10.32 -10.02
C ALA A 79 0.48 -11.65 -9.65
N GLY A 80 -0.29 -12.57 -9.06
CA GLY A 80 0.18 -13.94 -8.82
C GLY A 80 0.40 -14.68 -10.13
N ALA A 81 1.64 -15.08 -10.38
CA ALA A 81 2.10 -15.73 -11.60
C ALA A 81 2.21 -17.26 -11.46
N GLY A 82 2.43 -17.77 -10.25
CA GLY A 82 2.57 -19.20 -10.02
C GLY A 82 2.85 -19.54 -8.56
N TRP A 83 3.18 -20.81 -8.31
CA TRP A 83 3.49 -21.33 -6.98
C TRP A 83 4.64 -22.32 -7.04
N THR A 84 5.43 -22.38 -5.97
CA THR A 84 6.47 -23.39 -5.78
C THR A 84 6.58 -23.82 -4.33
N ARG A 85 6.93 -25.09 -4.12
CA ARG A 85 7.22 -25.68 -2.81
C ARG A 85 8.62 -25.39 -2.28
N SER A 86 9.53 -24.87 -3.12
CA SER A 86 10.92 -24.60 -2.76
C SER A 86 11.52 -23.54 -3.69
N LEU A 87 12.35 -22.66 -3.12
CA LEU A 87 13.05 -21.60 -3.86
C LEU A 87 14.47 -22.01 -4.28
N ASP A 88 15.03 -23.08 -3.72
CA ASP A 88 16.46 -23.41 -3.83
C ASP A 88 16.86 -23.97 -5.20
N HIS A 89 15.93 -24.61 -5.89
CA HIS A 89 16.30 -25.47 -7.03
C HIS A 89 16.29 -24.77 -8.38
N ARG A 90 15.46 -23.72 -8.57
CA ARG A 90 15.24 -23.10 -9.89
C ARG A 90 14.88 -21.60 -9.82
N PRO A 91 15.78 -20.73 -9.35
CA PRO A 91 15.58 -19.28 -9.47
C PRO A 91 15.45 -18.84 -10.94
N CYS A 92 16.15 -19.52 -11.86
CA CYS A 92 16.12 -19.23 -13.31
C CYS A 92 14.78 -19.50 -13.99
N ALA A 93 13.82 -20.16 -13.31
CA ALA A 93 12.47 -20.31 -13.84
C ALA A 93 11.64 -19.01 -13.74
N TRP A 94 12.18 -17.97 -13.10
CA TRP A 94 11.47 -16.73 -12.80
C TRP A 94 12.28 -15.52 -13.26
N VAL A 95 11.60 -14.53 -13.83
CA VAL A 95 12.23 -13.28 -14.28
C VAL A 95 12.72 -12.47 -13.06
N PRO A 96 13.87 -11.78 -13.15
CA PRO A 96 14.33 -10.91 -12.08
C PRO A 96 13.28 -9.86 -11.69
N GLY A 97 13.14 -9.58 -10.39
CA GLY A 97 12.10 -8.72 -9.84
C GLY A 97 10.80 -9.44 -9.45
N CYS A 98 10.65 -10.73 -9.76
CA CYS A 98 9.59 -11.56 -9.17
C CYS A 98 9.72 -11.59 -7.63
N LEU A 99 8.59 -11.62 -6.94
CA LEU A 99 8.51 -11.73 -5.48
C LEU A 99 7.95 -13.10 -5.08
N ALA A 100 8.61 -13.81 -4.16
CA ALA A 100 8.12 -15.05 -3.58
C ALA A 100 7.53 -14.79 -2.19
N VAL A 101 6.23 -15.00 -2.04
CA VAL A 101 5.47 -14.72 -0.83
C VAL A 101 5.08 -16.04 -0.14
N PRO A 102 5.59 -16.32 1.07
CA PRO A 102 5.25 -17.54 1.78
C PRO A 102 3.81 -17.50 2.32
N ALA A 103 3.23 -18.67 2.55
CA ALA A 103 1.87 -18.77 3.08
C ALA A 103 1.75 -18.41 4.59
N ASP A 104 2.83 -18.61 5.34
CA ASP A 104 2.87 -18.48 6.80
C ASP A 104 3.11 -17.05 7.32
N GLY A 105 3.17 -16.06 6.42
CA GLY A 105 3.46 -14.68 6.76
C GLY A 105 4.95 -14.37 6.96
N GLY A 106 5.85 -15.33 6.72
CA GLY A 106 7.30 -15.16 6.81
C GLY A 106 7.90 -14.16 5.80
N PRO A 107 9.25 -14.13 5.70
CA PRO A 107 9.96 -13.22 4.81
C PRO A 107 9.56 -13.38 3.35
N VAL A 108 9.41 -12.25 2.65
CA VAL A 108 9.25 -12.24 1.19
C VAL A 108 10.62 -12.25 0.56
N TYR A 109 10.77 -13.00 -0.53
CA TYR A 109 12.02 -13.03 -1.28
C TYR A 109 11.85 -12.35 -2.63
N ILE A 110 12.93 -11.77 -3.16
CA ILE A 110 13.01 -11.19 -4.49
C ILE A 110 13.97 -11.99 -5.37
N ALA A 111 13.57 -12.25 -6.60
CA ALA A 111 14.38 -12.89 -7.61
C ALA A 111 15.39 -11.88 -8.18
N VAL A 112 16.70 -12.17 -8.10
CA VAL A 112 17.75 -11.20 -8.47
C VAL A 112 18.85 -11.83 -9.34
N GLY A 113 19.59 -10.95 -10.03
CA GLY A 113 20.60 -11.33 -11.03
C GLY A 113 19.97 -11.89 -12.30
N GLY A 114 20.77 -12.12 -13.36
CA GLY A 114 20.26 -12.64 -14.63
C GLY A 114 19.47 -11.61 -15.44
N ASN A 115 18.56 -12.08 -16.31
CA ASN A 115 17.76 -11.25 -17.23
C ASN A 115 16.44 -11.97 -17.60
N ASP A 116 15.60 -11.35 -18.44
CA ASP A 116 14.28 -11.88 -18.81
C ASP A 116 14.33 -13.18 -19.63
N GLN A 117 15.43 -13.48 -20.32
CA GLN A 117 15.60 -14.70 -21.13
C GLN A 117 16.16 -15.87 -20.29
N ASP A 118 17.15 -15.58 -19.43
CA ASP A 118 17.84 -16.59 -18.62
C ASP A 118 17.21 -16.78 -17.23
N GLY A 119 16.28 -15.90 -16.85
CA GLY A 119 15.69 -15.82 -15.53
C GLY A 119 16.66 -15.34 -14.46
N ALA A 120 16.23 -15.43 -13.20
CA ALA A 120 16.99 -15.00 -12.05
C ALA A 120 18.08 -15.99 -11.64
N GLN A 121 19.14 -15.49 -11.02
CA GLN A 121 20.25 -16.33 -10.56
C GLN A 121 20.05 -16.85 -9.13
N ARG A 122 19.33 -16.10 -8.30
CA ARG A 122 19.08 -16.46 -6.89
C ARG A 122 17.87 -15.71 -6.33
N TRP A 123 17.47 -16.11 -5.13
CA TRP A 123 16.50 -15.41 -4.28
C TRP A 123 17.23 -14.69 -3.16
N GLU A 124 16.81 -13.46 -2.86
CA GLU A 124 17.28 -12.69 -1.71
C GLU A 124 16.11 -12.28 -0.84
N ILE A 125 16.31 -12.16 0.47
CA ILE A 125 15.27 -11.68 1.39
C ILE A 125 15.02 -10.20 1.12
N LEU A 126 13.74 -9.85 0.93
CA LEU A 126 13.32 -8.46 0.84
C LEU A 126 13.16 -7.90 2.27
N PRO A 127 13.86 -6.80 2.61
CA PRO A 127 13.87 -6.23 3.96
C PRO A 127 12.54 -5.60 4.38
#